data_AF-A0A969IKX4-F1
#
_entry.id   AF-A0A969IKX4-F1
#
_cell.length_a   1.000
_cell.length_b   1.000
_cell.length_c   1.000
_cell.angle_alpha   90.00
_cell.angle_beta   90.00
_cell.angle_gamma   90.00
#
_symmetry.space_group_name_H-M   'P 1'
#
loop_
_entity.id
_entity.type
_entity.pdbx_description
1 polymer ?
#
loop_
_entity_poly.entity_id
_entity_poly.type
_entity_poly.pdbx_seq_one_letter_code
_entity_poly.pdbx_strand_id
1 'polypeptide(L)' 'MGIDLRPGRADAGIQQLAILARNGDQQALLHLAAAYDFGIGVAPDRDQAIRLYRMAARSDPGSMYV' A
#
# COMPACT_ATOMS: atom_id res chain seq x y z
N MET A 1 -8.26 24.32 0.34
CA MET A 1 -7.31 23.58 -0.51
C MET A 1 -7.63 22.10 -0.38
N GLY A 2 -8.31 21.54 -1.38
CA GLY A 2 -8.67 20.12 -1.43
C GLY A 2 -7.49 19.29 -1.92
N ILE A 3 -7.32 18.11 -1.35
CA ILE A 3 -6.39 17.11 -1.86
C ILE A 3 -6.90 16.65 -3.25
N ASP A 4 -6.36 17.27 -4.30
CA ASP A 4 -6.64 16.97 -5.71
C ASP A 4 -6.00 15.62 -6.07
N LEU A 5 -6.61 14.53 -5.59
CA LEU A 5 -6.34 13.18 -6.06
C LEU A 5 -7.03 13.03 -7.42
N ARG A 6 -6.43 13.63 -8.46
CA ARG A 6 -6.91 13.47 -9.84
C ARG A 6 -7.06 11.98 -10.17
N PRO A 7 -8.21 11.52 -10.69
CA PRO A 7 -8.47 10.12 -11.05
C PRO A 7 -7.71 9.65 -12.31
N GLY A 8 -6.45 10.08 -12.49
CA GLY A 8 -5.64 9.75 -13.67
C GLY A 8 -4.19 9.37 -13.37
N ARG A 9 -3.81 9.14 -12.11
CA ARG A 9 -2.41 8.90 -11.73
C ARG A 9 -2.18 7.71 -10.78
N ALA A 10 -3.17 6.83 -10.67
CA ALA A 10 -3.04 5.51 -10.06
C ALA A 10 -3.18 4.46 -11.15
N ASP A 11 -2.09 3.75 -11.49
CA ASP A 11 -2.14 2.63 -12.43
C ASP A 11 -3.19 1.61 -11.98
N ALA A 12 -3.87 0.96 -12.92
CA ALA A 12 -4.90 -0.03 -12.60
C ALA A 12 -4.35 -1.14 -11.68
N GLY A 13 -3.05 -1.45 -11.79
CA GLY A 13 -2.36 -2.37 -10.90
C GLY A 13 -2.38 -1.93 -9.43
N ILE A 14 -2.15 -0.65 -9.14
CA ILE A 14 -2.14 -0.13 -7.76
C ILE A 14 -3.54 -0.12 -7.17
N GLN A 15 -4.55 0.23 -7.97
CA GLN A 15 -5.93 0.18 -7.48
C GLN A 15 -6.35 -1.24 -7.10
N GLN A 16 -5.95 -2.24 -7.90
CA GLN A 16 -6.21 -3.64 -7.57
C GLN A 16 -5.49 -4.08 -6.30
N LEU A 17 -4.23 -3.68 -6.12
CA LEU A 17 -3.48 -3.92 -4.89
C LEU A 17 -4.13 -3.25 -3.67
N ALA A 18 -4.68 -2.04 -3.81
CA ALA A 18 -5.39 -1.38 -2.71
C ALA A 18 -6.67 -2.13 -2.30
N ILE A 19 -7.38 -2.74 -3.26
CA ILE A 19 -8.56 -3.57 -2.98
C ILE A 19 -8.15 -4.85 -2.25
N LEU A 20 -7.11 -5.54 -2.74
CA LEU A 20 -6.59 -6.77 -2.12
C LEU A 20 -6.04 -6.50 -0.72
N ALA A 21 -5.30 -5.39 -0.55
CA ALA A 21 -4.79 -4.94 0.75
C ALA A 21 -5.92 -4.70 1.77
N ARG A 22 -7.07 -4.16 1.33
CA ARG A 22 -8.26 -4.01 2.17
C ARG A 22 -8.90 -5.34 2.55
N ASN A 23 -8.75 -6.36 1.72
CA ASN A 23 -9.20 -7.72 2.00
C ASN A 23 -8.25 -8.50 2.93
N GLY A 24 -7.18 -7.86 3.44
CA GLY A 24 -6.19 -8.51 4.31
C GLY A 24 -5.10 -9.25 3.56
N ASP A 25 -4.96 -9.02 2.26
CA ASP A 25 -3.88 -9.61 1.47
C ASP A 25 -2.55 -8.93 1.80
N GLN A 26 -1.68 -9.67 2.49
CA GLN A 26 -0.37 -9.20 2.90
C GLN A 26 0.55 -8.93 1.72
N GLN A 27 0.48 -9.75 0.65
CA GLN A 27 1.27 -9.54 -0.56
C GLN A 27 0.85 -8.24 -1.25
N ALA A 28 -0.46 -7.95 -1.25
CA ALA A 28 -0.96 -6.71 -1.80
C ALA A 28 -0.49 -5.47 -1.02
N LEU A 29 -0.45 -5.53 0.31
CA LEU A 29 0.11 -4.46 1.15
C LEU A 29 1.61 -4.23 0.86
N LEU A 30 2.40 -5.30 0.66
CA LEU A 30 3.83 -5.20 0.30
C LEU A 30 4.03 -4.57 -1.08
N HIS A 31 3.27 -4.99 -2.08
CA HIS A 31 3.34 -4.42 -3.43
C HIS A 31 2.87 -2.97 -3.47
N LEU A 32 1.82 -2.63 -2.72
CA LEU A 32 1.35 -1.26 -2.59
C LEU A 32 2.42 -0.39 -1.91
N ALA A 33 3.06 -0.90 -0.86
CA ALA A 33 4.16 -0.22 -0.17
C ALA A 33 5.34 0.04 -1.12
N ALA A 34 5.74 -0.98 -1.90
CA ALA A 34 6.80 -0.84 -2.89
C ALA A 34 6.43 0.20 -3.96
N ALA A 35 5.18 0.20 -4.43
CA ALA A 35 4.72 1.20 -5.39
C ALA A 35 4.84 2.63 -4.86
N TYR A 36 4.54 2.84 -3.57
CA TYR A 36 4.74 4.13 -2.91
C TYR A 36 6.22 4.46 -2.65
N ASP A 37 7.09 3.48 -2.41
CA ASP A 37 8.53 3.74 -2.21
C ASP A 37 9.25 4.06 -3.54
N PHE A 38 8.88 3.36 -4.62
CA PHE A 38 9.46 3.55 -5.95
C PHE A 38 8.71 4.58 -6.81
N GLY A 39 7.52 5.02 -6.40
CA GLY A 39 6.66 5.91 -7.19
C GLY A 39 6.12 5.26 -8.47
N ILE A 40 5.89 3.94 -8.45
CA ILE A 40 5.43 3.18 -9.61
C ILE A 40 3.92 3.30 -9.69
N GLY A 41 3.44 4.10 -10.64
CA GLY A 41 2.01 4.25 -10.88
C GLY A 41 1.25 4.95 -9.74
N VAL A 42 1.95 5.51 -8.74
CA VAL A 42 1.44 6.43 -7.70
C VAL A 42 2.48 7.49 -7.40
N ALA A 43 2.06 8.59 -6.78
CA ALA A 43 3.03 9.55 -6.24
C ALA A 43 3.89 8.85 -5.17
N PRO A 44 5.22 8.97 -5.25
CA PRO A 44 6.09 8.38 -4.24
C PRO A 44 5.81 9.00 -2.87
N ASP A 45 5.53 8.14 -1.90
CA ASP A 45 5.24 8.52 -0.51
C ASP A 45 5.87 7.49 0.42
N ARG A 46 7.08 7.82 0.88
CA ARG A 46 7.87 6.95 1.74
C ARG A 46 7.21 6.70 3.09
N ASP A 47 6.57 7.72 3.66
CA ASP A 47 5.85 7.61 4.92
C ASP A 47 4.68 6.62 4.79
N GLN A 48 3.96 6.68 3.67
CA GLN A 48 2.87 5.76 3.38
C GLN A 48 3.38 4.35 3.11
N ALA A 49 4.49 4.19 2.37
CA ALA A 49 5.15 2.91 2.14
C ALA A 49 5.53 2.23 3.46
N ILE A 50 6.20 2.94 4.38
CA ILE A 50 6.62 2.40 5.68
C ILE A 50 5.40 1.94 6.51
N ARG A 51 4.30 2.72 6.49
CA ARG A 51 3.06 2.32 7.17
C ARG A 51 2.47 1.04 6.58
N LEU A 52 2.43 0.93 5.26
CA LEU A 52 1.92 -0.24 4.56
C LEU A 52 2.79 -1.48 4.81
N TYR A 53 4.12 -1.34 4.80
CA TYR A 53 5.05 -2.41 5.18
C TYR A 53 4.82 -2.90 6.62
N ARG A 54 4.60 -1.97 7.56
CA ARG A 54 4.29 -2.33 8.95
C ARG A 54 2.95 -3.05 9.08
N MET A 55 1.94 -2.65 8.32
CA MET A 55 0.64 -3.32 8.30
C MET A 55 0.76 -4.72 7.70
N ALA A 56 1.51 -4.87 6.60
CA ALA A 56 1.80 -6.18 6.01
C ALA A 56 2.50 -7.09 7.02
N ALA A 57 3.55 -6.61 7.68
CA ALA A 57 4.29 -7.36 8.69
C ALA A 57 3.45 -7.69 9.94
N ARG A 58 2.44 -6.87 10.26
CA ARG A 58 1.55 -7.09 11.41
C ARG A 58 0.34 -7.96 11.09
N SER A 59 -0.05 -8.05 9.83
CA SER A 59 -1.14 -8.92 9.39
C SER A 59 -0.74 -10.40 9.34
N ASP A 60 0.55 -10.71 9.52
CA ASP A 60 1.03 -12.06 9.81
C ASP A 60 0.53 -12.45 11.22
N PRO A 61 -0.46 -13.36 11.33
CA PRO A 61 -1.05 -13.73 12.63
C PRO A 61 -0.04 -14.42 13.57
N GLY A 62 1.19 -14.66 13.13
CA GLY A 62 2.31 -15.15 13.94
C GLY A 62 3.02 -14.10 14.81
N SER A 63 2.63 -12.82 14.75
CA SER A 63 3.20 -11.77 15.62
C SER A 63 2.28 -11.38 16.78
N MET A 64 1.53 -12.36 17.30
CA MET A 64 1.14 -12.33 18.71
C MET A 64 2.40 -12.73 19.51
N TYR A 65 3.09 -11.73 20.04
CA TYR A 65 4.10 -11.89 21.09
C TYR A 65 3.65 -12.99 22.08
N VAL A 66 4.41 -14.09 22.15
CA VAL A 66 4.41 -15.06 23.25
C VAL A 66 5.81 -15.10 23.85
#